data_AF-A0A7S2G1K7-F1
#
_entry.id   AF-A0A7S2G1K7-F1
#
_cell.length_a   1.000
_cell.length_b   1.000
_cell.length_c   1.000
_cell.angle_alpha   90.00
_cell.angle_beta   90.00
_cell.angle_gamma   90.00
#
_symmetry.space_group_name_H-M   'P 1'
#
loop_
_entity.id
_entity.type
_entity.pdbx_description
1 polymer ?
#
loop_
_entity_poly.entity_id
_entity_poly.type
_entity_poly.pdbx_seq_one_letter_code
_entity_poly.pdbx_strand_id
1 'polypeptide(L)'
;PEYPDRWDVFDPAVEYERIGLIGDGNPNWQLYRQEFSDEVPVADCLAPTYPSAWVVPASLDDDQIRSAAKYRSKQRMPAACWMHPDTGAVMTRSSQPMAGVAAKSNAE
;
A
#
# COMPACT_ATOMS: atom_id res chain seq x y z
N PRO A 1 -37.73 -7.35 0.03
CA PRO A 1 -36.72 -7.43 -1.05
C PRO A 1 -35.37 -7.85 -0.47
N GLU A 2 -34.84 -9.01 -0.89
CA GLU A 2 -33.43 -9.34 -0.62
C GLU A 2 -32.56 -8.34 -1.37
N TYR A 3 -31.68 -7.66 -0.64
CA TYR A 3 -30.66 -6.83 -1.25
C TYR A 3 -29.57 -7.77 -1.78
N PRO A 4 -29.07 -7.57 -3.01
CA PRO A 4 -27.96 -8.36 -3.52
C PRO A 4 -26.75 -8.19 -2.60
N ASP A 5 -25.98 -9.26 -2.41
CA ASP A 5 -24.74 -9.21 -1.66
C ASP A 5 -23.81 -8.16 -2.30
N ARG A 6 -23.33 -7.21 -1.48
CA ARG A 6 -22.51 -6.07 -1.93
C ARG A 6 -21.09 -6.13 -1.40
N TRP A 7 -20.73 -7.21 -0.70
CA TRP A 7 -19.37 -7.38 -0.19
C TRP A 7 -18.35 -7.54 -1.32
N ASP A 8 -18.78 -8.00 -2.49
CA ASP A 8 -17.93 -8.24 -3.67
C ASP A 8 -17.87 -7.05 -4.65
N VAL A 9 -18.44 -5.89 -4.29
CA VAL A 9 -18.47 -4.70 -5.17
C VAL A 9 -17.09 -4.10 -5.39
N PHE A 10 -16.15 -4.35 -4.49
CA PHE A 10 -14.81 -3.76 -4.52
C PHE A 10 -13.73 -4.83 -4.47
N ASP A 11 -12.97 -4.95 -5.56
CA ASP A 11 -11.72 -5.69 -5.62
C ASP A 11 -10.55 -4.69 -5.75
N PRO A 12 -9.62 -4.65 -4.77
CA PRO A 12 -8.47 -3.75 -4.83
C PRO A 12 -7.62 -3.91 -6.09
N ALA A 13 -7.37 -5.14 -6.55
CA ALA A 13 -6.52 -5.37 -7.72
C ALA A 13 -7.18 -4.82 -8.99
N VAL A 14 -8.48 -5.09 -9.16
CA VAL A 14 -9.26 -4.56 -10.28
C VAL A 14 -9.31 -3.02 -10.24
N GLU A 15 -9.49 -2.42 -9.07
CA GLU A 15 -9.48 -0.97 -8.94
C GLU A 15 -8.12 -0.35 -9.29
N TYR A 16 -7.02 -0.93 -8.78
CA TYR A 16 -5.67 -0.44 -9.07
C TYR A 16 -5.30 -0.57 -10.55
N GLU A 17 -5.76 -1.63 -11.22
CA GLU A 17 -5.63 -1.79 -12.67
C GLU A 17 -6.47 -0.74 -13.42
N ARG A 18 -7.72 -0.52 -13.00
CA ARG A 18 -8.62 0.49 -13.60
C ARG A 18 -8.03 1.90 -13.58
N ILE A 19 -7.30 2.27 -12.52
CA ILE A 19 -6.63 3.58 -12.41
C ILE A 19 -5.21 3.60 -12.96
N GLY A 20 -4.74 2.51 -13.59
CA GLY A 20 -3.43 2.45 -14.23
C GLY A 20 -2.23 2.39 -13.28
N LEU A 21 -2.48 2.08 -12.00
CA LEU A 21 -1.42 1.88 -11.01
C LEU A 21 -0.72 0.54 -11.19
N ILE A 22 -1.42 -0.50 -11.64
CA ILE A 22 -0.83 -1.81 -11.94
C ILE A 22 -1.31 -2.32 -13.30
N GLY A 23 -0.69 -3.39 -13.80
CA GLY A 23 -1.00 -4.00 -15.09
C GLY A 23 0.05 -3.72 -16.16
N ASP A 24 -0.16 -4.23 -17.36
CA ASP A 24 0.84 -4.27 -18.45
C ASP A 24 1.33 -2.89 -18.91
N GLY A 25 0.56 -1.84 -18.64
CA GLY A 25 0.88 -0.47 -19.02
C GLY A 25 1.80 0.28 -18.06
N ASN A 26 2.10 -0.27 -16.87
CA ASN A 26 2.85 0.48 -15.85
C ASN A 26 3.79 -0.39 -15.00
N PRO A 27 5.10 -0.46 -15.36
CA PRO A 27 6.07 -1.27 -14.63
C PRO A 27 6.61 -0.58 -13.37
N ASN A 28 6.21 0.66 -13.05
CA ASN A 28 6.82 1.45 -11.97
C ASN A 28 6.20 1.16 -10.59
N TRP A 29 5.12 0.40 -10.54
CA TRP A 29 4.30 0.18 -9.36
C TRP A 29 3.93 -1.30 -9.26
N GLN A 30 3.86 -1.80 -8.04
CA GLN A 30 3.56 -3.20 -7.75
C GLN A 30 2.55 -3.30 -6.61
N LEU A 31 1.78 -4.39 -6.61
CA LEU A 31 0.84 -4.71 -5.55
C LEU A 31 1.57 -5.44 -4.42
N TYR A 32 1.64 -4.81 -3.26
CA TYR A 32 2.04 -5.46 -2.02
C TYR A 32 0.83 -6.13 -1.38
N ARG A 33 1.01 -7.35 -0.86
CA ARG A 33 -0.02 -8.09 -0.13
C ARG A 33 0.46 -8.48 1.26
N GLN A 34 -0.41 -8.31 2.25
CA GLN A 34 -0.28 -8.90 3.57
C GLN A 34 -1.50 -9.76 3.86
N GLU A 35 -1.28 -10.88 4.54
CA GLU A 35 -2.33 -11.84 4.87
C GLU A 35 -2.98 -11.48 6.20
N PHE A 36 -4.31 -11.61 6.25
CA PHE A 36 -5.08 -11.54 7.48
C PHE A 36 -5.82 -12.87 7.62
N SER A 37 -5.34 -13.70 8.53
CA SER A 37 -5.96 -15.00 8.84
C SER A 37 -5.77 -15.32 10.32
N ASP A 38 -6.52 -16.29 10.81
CA ASP A 38 -6.33 -16.80 12.19
C ASP A 38 -4.97 -17.50 12.37
N GLU A 39 -4.31 -17.90 11.26
CA GLU A 39 -3.02 -18.58 11.25
C GLU A 39 -1.83 -17.62 11.24
N VAL A 40 -2.03 -16.38 10.77
CA VAL A 40 -0.98 -15.36 10.68
C VAL A 40 -1.18 -14.33 11.80
N PRO A 41 -0.27 -14.26 12.80
CA PRO A 41 -0.35 -13.27 13.86
C PRO A 41 -0.41 -11.84 13.30
N VAL A 42 -1.28 -11.01 13.86
CA VAL A 42 -1.37 -9.57 13.49
C VAL A 42 -0.03 -8.85 13.64
N ALA A 43 0.85 -9.32 14.55
CA ALA A 43 2.19 -8.78 14.74
C ALA A 43 3.13 -9.01 13.54
N ASP A 44 2.84 -10.02 12.71
CA ASP A 44 3.62 -10.36 11.52
C ASP A 44 3.13 -9.61 10.26
N CYS A 45 1.95 -9.00 10.32
CA CYS A 45 1.46 -8.07 9.30
C CYS A 45 2.32 -6.81 9.29
N LEU A 46 2.74 -6.37 8.12
CA LEU A 46 3.57 -5.17 7.98
C LEU A 46 2.85 -3.91 8.52
N ALA A 47 1.58 -3.75 8.20
CA ALA A 47 0.77 -2.62 8.61
C ALA A 47 -0.67 -3.07 8.93
N PRO A 48 -0.96 -3.50 10.17
CA PRO A 48 -2.27 -4.05 10.56
C PRO A 48 -3.50 -3.15 10.32
N THR A 49 -3.27 -1.87 10.07
CA THR A 49 -4.32 -0.86 9.84
C THR A 49 -4.45 -0.44 8.38
N TYR A 50 -3.70 -1.09 7.49
CA TYR A 50 -3.82 -0.97 6.03
C TYR A 50 -4.66 -2.12 5.47
N PRO A 51 -5.23 -1.97 4.25
CA PRO A 51 -5.92 -3.06 3.57
C PRO A 51 -5.00 -4.26 3.35
N SER A 52 -5.55 -5.41 2.94
CA SER A 52 -4.74 -6.61 2.64
C SER A 52 -3.86 -6.43 1.40
N ALA A 53 -4.21 -5.50 0.52
CA ALA A 53 -3.47 -5.19 -0.69
C ALA A 53 -3.38 -3.68 -0.94
N TRP A 54 -2.18 -3.19 -1.25
CA TRP A 54 -1.94 -1.79 -1.64
C TRP A 54 -0.75 -1.67 -2.59
N VAL A 55 -0.62 -0.51 -3.22
CA VAL A 55 0.39 -0.31 -4.27
C VAL A 55 1.59 0.47 -3.73
N VAL A 56 2.79 -0.02 -4.04
CA VAL A 56 4.10 0.57 -3.73
C VAL A 56 4.96 0.65 -4.99
N PRO A 57 6.05 1.44 -5.03
CA PRO A 57 6.97 1.42 -6.16
C PRO A 57 7.52 0.01 -6.45
N ALA A 58 7.56 -0.38 -7.73
CA ALA A 58 8.05 -1.67 -8.18
C ALA A 58 9.55 -1.87 -7.96
N SER A 59 10.30 -0.77 -7.77
CA SER A 59 11.73 -0.80 -7.51
C SER A 59 12.09 -1.21 -6.07
N LEU A 60 11.12 -1.28 -5.16
CA LEU A 60 11.36 -1.66 -3.77
C LEU A 60 11.24 -3.18 -3.59
N ASP A 61 12.21 -3.79 -2.94
CA ASP A 61 12.10 -5.16 -2.45
C ASP A 61 11.41 -5.23 -1.07
N ASP A 62 11.12 -6.44 -0.60
CA ASP A 62 10.44 -6.68 0.67
C ASP A 62 11.21 -6.14 1.89
N ASP A 63 12.55 -6.14 1.84
CA ASP A 63 13.38 -5.65 2.94
C ASP A 63 13.34 -4.13 3.01
N GLN A 64 13.42 -3.47 1.86
CA GLN A 64 13.26 -2.01 1.71
C GLN A 64 11.85 -1.57 2.15
N ILE A 65 10.82 -2.30 1.75
CA ILE A 65 9.44 -2.09 2.18
C ILE A 65 9.34 -2.17 3.72
N ARG A 66 9.91 -3.21 4.33
CA ARG A 66 9.91 -3.39 5.80
C ARG A 66 10.68 -2.28 6.52
N SER A 67 11.81 -1.87 5.98
CA SER A 67 12.66 -0.80 6.50
C SER A 67 11.97 0.57 6.44
N ALA A 68 11.43 0.95 5.28
CA ALA A 68 10.68 2.19 5.08
C ALA A 68 9.42 2.25 5.97
N ALA A 69 8.72 1.12 6.14
CA ALA A 69 7.57 1.02 7.03
C ALA A 69 7.94 1.27 8.49
N LYS A 70 9.05 0.72 9.00
CA LYS A 70 9.52 0.95 10.39
C LYS A 70 9.76 2.43 10.71
N TYR A 71 10.05 3.24 9.70
CA TYR A 71 10.24 4.69 9.87
C TYR A 71 8.91 5.47 9.92
N ARG A 72 7.76 4.81 9.76
CA ARG A 72 6.44 5.45 9.70
C ARG A 72 5.59 5.02 10.90
N SER A 73 4.84 5.96 11.46
CA SER A 73 3.99 5.70 12.62
C SER A 73 2.93 4.61 12.33
N LYS A 74 2.97 3.53 13.11
CA LYS A 74 2.16 2.31 12.91
C LYS A 74 2.43 1.61 11.56
N GLN A 75 3.64 1.78 11.02
CA GLN A 75 4.11 1.16 9.79
C GLN A 75 3.31 1.51 8.53
N ARG A 76 2.58 2.63 8.57
CA ARG A 76 1.79 3.13 7.44
C ARG A 76 2.69 3.90 6.47
N MET A 77 3.47 3.13 5.70
CA MET A 77 4.35 3.62 4.63
C MET A 77 3.56 4.28 3.50
N PRO A 78 4.20 5.10 2.65
CA PRO A 78 3.57 5.62 1.44
C PRO A 78 2.98 4.52 0.58
N ALA A 79 1.65 4.54 0.42
CA ALA A 79 0.91 3.70 -0.50
C ALA A 79 0.22 4.57 -1.54
N ALA A 80 0.29 4.17 -2.82
CA ALA A 80 -0.42 4.85 -3.89
C ALA A 80 -1.92 4.61 -3.80
N CYS A 81 -2.71 5.66 -4.05
CA CYS A 81 -4.17 5.60 -3.98
C CYS A 81 -4.87 6.07 -5.24
N TRP A 82 -4.18 6.86 -6.07
CA TRP A 82 -4.73 7.39 -7.31
C TRP A 82 -3.62 7.79 -8.26
N MET A 83 -3.88 7.68 -9.56
CA MET A 83 -3.00 8.14 -10.63
C MET A 83 -3.79 8.98 -11.62
N HIS A 84 -3.21 10.11 -12.03
CA HIS A 84 -3.80 10.96 -13.04
C HIS A 84 -3.72 10.30 -14.42
N PRO A 85 -4.84 10.15 -15.16
CA PRO A 85 -4.87 9.39 -16.40
C PRO A 85 -3.96 9.99 -17.49
N ASP A 86 -3.90 11.32 -17.61
CA ASP A 86 -3.11 11.96 -18.67
C ASP A 86 -1.63 12.18 -18.34
N THR A 87 -1.30 12.43 -17.07
CA THR A 87 0.04 12.86 -16.66
C THR A 87 0.83 11.78 -15.92
N GLY A 88 0.16 10.72 -15.46
CA GLY A 88 0.76 9.70 -14.60
C GLY A 88 1.14 10.19 -13.20
N ALA A 89 0.75 11.42 -12.81
CA ALA A 89 1.01 11.93 -11.47
C ALA A 89 0.29 11.09 -10.41
N VAL A 90 1.00 10.68 -9.36
CA VAL A 90 0.48 9.76 -8.34
C VAL A 90 0.23 10.47 -7.03
N MET A 91 -0.94 10.22 -6.45
CA MET A 91 -1.27 10.61 -5.09
C MET A 91 -1.00 9.42 -4.15
N THR A 92 -0.16 9.64 -3.14
CA THR A 92 0.14 8.66 -2.10
C THR A 92 -0.39 9.12 -0.75
N ARG A 93 -0.70 8.16 0.13
CA ARG A 93 -1.06 8.40 1.54
C ARG A 93 -0.07 7.70 2.46
N SER A 94 0.18 8.29 3.62
CA SER A 94 1.07 7.71 4.65
C SER A 94 0.78 8.30 6.01
N SER A 95 1.42 7.76 7.05
CA SER A 95 1.48 8.40 8.37
C SER A 95 2.69 9.30 8.53
N GLN A 96 2.74 10.08 9.62
CA GLN A 96 3.91 10.89 9.96
C GLN A 96 5.20 10.05 10.07
N PRO A 97 6.37 10.60 9.66
CA PRO A 97 7.66 9.96 9.86
C PRO A 97 8.07 9.93 11.33
N MET A 98 8.86 8.93 11.72
CA MET A 98 9.41 8.75 13.07
C MET A 98 10.76 9.48 13.24
N ALA A 99 10.86 10.71 12.71
CA ALA A 99 12.07 11.52 12.78
C ALA A 99 12.44 11.92 14.22
N GLY A 100 11.42 12.12 15.07
CA GLY A 100 11.57 12.63 16.43
C GLY A 100 12.25 14.01 16.47
N VAL A 101 12.64 14.45 17.67
CA VAL A 101 13.37 15.72 17.87
C VAL A 101 14.76 15.70 17.22
N ALA A 102 15.34 14.51 17.06
CA ALA A 102 16.66 14.32 16.48
C ALA A 102 16.70 14.34 14.93
N ALA A 103 15.58 14.65 14.26
CA ALA A 103 15.46 14.74 12.80
C ALA A 103 16.05 13.53 12.05
N LYS A 104 15.89 12.32 12.61
CA LYS A 104 16.37 11.08 11.96
C LYS A 104 15.70 10.93 10.61
N SER A 105 16.44 10.56 9.57
CA SER A 105 15.90 10.21 8.25
C SER A 105 15.99 8.70 8.00
N ASN A 106 15.22 8.23 7.04
CA ASN A 106 15.42 6.92 6.41
C ASN A 106 15.77 7.20 4.94
N ALA A 107 16.75 6.48 4.41
CA ALA A 107 17.29 6.67 3.06
C ALA A 107 16.58 5.82 1.99
N GLU A 108 15.72 4.90 2.43
CA GLU A 108 14.89 4.02 1.61
C GLU A 108 13.47 4.57 1.44
#